data_AF-A0A5P1X5K7-F1
#
_entry.id   AF-A0A5P1X5K7-F1
#
_cell.length_a   1.000
_cell.length_b   1.000
_cell.length_c   1.000
_cell.angle_alpha   90.00
_cell.angle_beta   90.00
_cell.angle_gamma   90.00
#
_symmetry.space_group_name_H-M   'P 1'
#
loop_
_entity.id
_entity.type
_entity.pdbx_description
1 polymer ?
#
loop_
_entity_poly.entity_id
_entity_poly.type
_entity_poly.pdbx_seq_one_letter_code
_entity_poly.pdbx_strand_id
1 'polypeptide(L)'
;MFLNKNSSFYDDKRYKINILLVGIREAHTIFDTRAVNVLLGTTIQNKRKLRHLSTHELSAELFRVYGISVSAMTISRVERGNVISSDKLFAIASFLEINLTEFTSSFPTVK
;
A
#
# COMPACT_ATOMS: atom_id res chain seq x y z
N MET A 1 24.01 -17.09 20.08
CA MET A 1 23.40 -15.75 20.17
C MET A 1 23.09 -15.30 18.75
N PHE A 2 21.84 -15.48 18.29
CA PHE A 2 21.47 -15.18 16.90
C PHE A 2 21.00 -13.72 16.80
N LEU A 3 21.80 -12.88 16.14
CA LEU A 3 21.39 -11.53 15.76
C LEU A 3 20.53 -11.62 14.50
N ASN A 4 19.22 -11.44 14.67
CA ASN A 4 18.23 -11.32 13.61
C ASN A 4 18.48 -10.02 12.81
N LYS A 5 19.01 -10.16 11.59
CA LYS A 5 19.36 -9.05 10.67
C LYS A 5 18.19 -8.54 9.81
N ASN A 6 16.93 -8.89 10.11
CA ASN A 6 15.80 -8.50 9.25
C ASN A 6 15.10 -7.18 9.62
N SER A 7 15.49 -6.52 10.72
CA SER A 7 14.79 -5.31 11.19
C SER A 7 15.15 -4.04 10.41
N SER A 8 16.29 -4.01 9.69
CA SER A 8 16.80 -2.78 9.06
C SER A 8 16.12 -2.42 7.73
N PHE A 9 15.53 -3.39 7.02
CA PHE A 9 14.99 -3.16 5.68
C PHE A 9 13.54 -2.62 5.69
N TYR A 10 12.80 -2.91 6.77
CA TYR A 10 11.42 -2.46 6.95
C TYR A 10 11.34 -0.99 7.41
N ASP A 11 12.32 -0.53 8.20
CA ASP A 11 12.35 0.84 8.72
C ASP A 11 12.75 1.86 7.64
N ASP A 12 13.76 1.56 6.82
CA ASP A 12 14.24 2.48 5.77
C ASP A 12 13.16 2.72 4.69
N LYS A 13 12.39 1.68 4.32
CA LYS A 13 11.28 1.81 3.37
C LYS A 13 10.10 2.61 3.93
N ARG A 14 9.78 2.46 5.22
CA ARG A 14 8.76 3.26 5.89
C ARG A 14 9.17 4.73 5.98
N TYR A 15 10.44 5.00 6.28
CA TYR A 15 10.99 6.35 6.29
C TYR A 15 10.93 7.02 4.92
N LYS A 16 11.37 6.33 3.86
CA LYS A 16 11.31 6.88 2.49
C LYS A 16 9.89 7.17 2.02
N ILE A 17 8.92 6.32 2.38
CA ILE A 17 7.51 6.51 2.00
C ILE A 17 6.84 7.59 2.84
N ASN A 18 7.21 7.73 4.12
CA ASN A 18 6.76 8.86 4.94
C ASN A 18 7.33 10.20 4.46
N ILE A 19 8.61 10.25 4.04
CA ILE A 19 9.20 11.46 3.43
C ILE A 19 8.50 11.78 2.10
N LEU A 20 8.12 10.78 1.30
CA LEU A 20 7.34 10.99 0.07
C LEU A 20 5.94 11.57 0.36
N LEU A 21 5.23 11.04 1.36
CA LEU A 21 3.89 11.50 1.74
C LEU A 21 3.89 12.92 2.34
N VAL A 22 4.98 13.31 3.03
CA VAL A 22 5.14 14.65 3.59
C VAL A 22 5.65 15.65 2.54
N GLY A 23 6.55 15.23 1.64
CA GLY A 23 7.10 16.09 0.57
C GLY A 23 6.13 16.46 -0.55
N ILE A 24 5.01 15.74 -0.70
CA ILE A 24 3.94 16.08 -1.65
C ILE A 24 3.11 17.29 -1.18
N ARG A 25 3.29 17.77 0.06
CA ARG A 25 2.52 18.92 0.58
C ARG A 25 2.93 20.28 0.00
N GLU A 26 4.11 20.43 -0.61
CA GLU A 26 4.64 21.76 -0.98
C GLU A 26 5.02 21.95 -2.47
N ALA A 27 4.91 20.92 -3.30
CA ALA A 27 5.18 21.08 -4.75
C ALA A 27 3.87 21.23 -5.54
N HIS A 28 3.63 22.44 -6.06
CA HIS A 28 2.58 22.81 -7.00
C HIS A 28 2.71 22.10 -8.37
N THR A 29 2.56 20.77 -8.35
CA THR A 29 2.20 19.95 -9.50
C THR A 29 1.03 19.12 -9.02
N ILE A 30 -0.18 19.43 -9.50
CA ILE A 30 -1.36 18.59 -9.34
C ILE A 30 -1.12 17.35 -10.20
N PHE A 31 -0.18 16.51 -9.78
CA PHE A 31 -0.13 15.14 -10.20
C PHE A 31 -1.37 14.50 -9.59
N ASP A 32 -2.22 13.88 -10.41
CA ASP A 32 -3.51 13.41 -9.94
C ASP A 32 -3.30 12.18 -9.03
N THR A 33 -2.97 12.45 -7.77
CA THR A 33 -2.84 11.47 -6.70
C THR A 33 -4.07 10.57 -6.62
N ARG A 34 -5.23 11.08 -7.06
CA ARG A 34 -6.45 10.30 -7.24
C ARG A 34 -6.30 9.25 -8.34
N ALA A 35 -5.75 9.59 -9.50
CA ALA A 35 -5.52 8.64 -10.59
C ALA A 35 -4.55 7.52 -10.16
N VAL A 36 -3.49 7.86 -9.43
CA VAL A 36 -2.55 6.87 -8.86
C VAL A 36 -3.27 5.96 -7.84
N ASN A 37 -4.09 6.54 -6.95
CA ASN A 37 -4.86 5.76 -5.98
C ASN A 37 -5.90 4.85 -6.65
N VAL A 38 -6.56 5.30 -7.71
CA VAL A 38 -7.51 4.49 -8.49
C VAL A 38 -6.80 3.33 -9.19
N LEU A 39 -5.61 3.57 -9.78
CA LEU A 39 -4.82 2.53 -10.41
C LEU A 39 -4.34 1.49 -9.39
N LEU A 40 -3.86 1.93 -8.23
CA LEU A 40 -3.45 1.06 -7.14
C LEU A 40 -4.64 0.25 -6.60
N GLY A 41 -5.79 0.90 -6.38
CA GLY A 41 -7.03 0.26 -5.95
C GLY A 41 -7.49 -0.83 -6.91
N THR A 42 -7.43 -0.54 -8.22
CA THR A 42 -7.76 -1.52 -9.28
C THR A 42 -6.79 -2.70 -9.27
N THR A 43 -5.49 -2.44 -9.10
CA THR A 43 -4.48 -3.50 -9.00
C THR A 43 -4.70 -4.40 -7.78
N ILE A 44 -5.00 -3.80 -6.62
CA ILE A 44 -5.36 -4.53 -5.39
C ILE A 44 -6.57 -5.42 -5.63
N GLN A 45 -7.62 -4.88 -6.25
CA GLN A 45 -8.83 -5.64 -6.55
C GLN A 45 -8.53 -6.84 -7.47
N ASN A 46 -7.77 -6.61 -8.53
CA ASN A 46 -7.43 -7.65 -9.51
C ASN A 46 -6.61 -8.76 -8.87
N LYS A 47 -5.54 -8.41 -8.12
CA LYS A 47 -4.70 -9.39 -7.41
C LYS A 47 -5.49 -10.18 -6.38
N ARG A 48 -6.41 -9.54 -5.65
CA ARG A 48 -7.30 -10.24 -4.70
C ARG A 48 -8.21 -11.23 -5.42
N LYS A 49 -8.86 -10.80 -6.51
CA LYS A 49 -9.76 -11.65 -7.31
C LYS A 49 -9.03 -12.84 -7.95
N LEU A 50 -7.80 -12.65 -8.42
CA LEU A 50 -6.94 -13.73 -8.94
C LEU A 50 -6.60 -14.78 -7.89
N ARG A 51 -6.59 -14.40 -6.61
CA ARG A 51 -6.44 -15.33 -5.48
C ARG A 51 -7.78 -15.90 -4.97
N HIS A 52 -8.88 -15.61 -5.66
CA HIS A 52 -10.25 -16.02 -5.29
C HIS A 52 -10.70 -15.57 -3.89
N LEU A 53 -10.16 -14.47 -3.39
CA LEU A 53 -10.54 -13.95 -2.06
C LEU A 53 -11.62 -12.89 -2.18
N SER A 54 -12.61 -12.93 -1.29
CA SER A 54 -13.49 -11.81 -0.96
C SER A 54 -12.75 -10.76 -0.12
N THR A 55 -13.34 -9.59 0.06
CA THR A 55 -12.78 -8.56 0.96
C THR A 55 -12.78 -9.00 2.42
N HIS A 56 -13.72 -9.86 2.83
CA HIS A 56 -13.77 -10.45 4.17
C HIS A 56 -12.67 -11.50 4.37
N GLU A 57 -12.42 -12.35 3.37
CA GLU A 57 -11.35 -13.35 3.45
C GLU A 57 -9.98 -12.66 3.44
N LEU A 58 -9.77 -11.64 2.61
CA LEU A 58 -8.54 -10.85 2.67
C LEU A 58 -8.37 -10.16 4.03
N SER A 59 -9.44 -9.61 4.61
CA SER A 59 -9.42 -9.03 5.96
C SER A 59 -8.95 -10.04 7.02
N ALA A 60 -9.52 -11.25 6.99
CA ALA A 60 -9.16 -12.33 7.91
C ALA A 60 -7.71 -12.78 7.72
N GLU A 61 -7.25 -12.93 6.48
CA GLU A 61 -5.88 -13.32 6.16
C GLU A 61 -4.85 -12.28 6.60
N LEU A 62 -5.13 -10.99 6.41
CA LEU A 62 -4.24 -9.92 6.88
C LEU A 62 -4.08 -9.92 8.40
N PHE A 63 -5.18 -10.19 9.12
CA PHE A 63 -5.13 -10.35 10.57
C PHE A 63 -4.34 -11.62 10.96
N ARG A 64 -4.60 -12.74 10.28
CA ARG A 64 -3.94 -14.02 10.56
C ARG A 64 -2.42 -13.98 10.32
N VAL A 65 -1.98 -13.36 9.23
CA VAL A 65 -0.56 -13.34 8.82
C VAL A 65 0.23 -12.23 9.48
N TYR A 66 -0.36 -11.04 9.64
CA TYR A 66 0.37 -9.86 10.10
C TYR A 66 -0.13 -9.29 11.43
N GLY A 67 -1.24 -9.78 11.99
CA GLY A 67 -1.90 -9.19 13.17
C GLY A 67 -2.54 -7.83 12.88
N ILE A 68 -2.69 -7.45 11.61
CA ILE A 68 -3.18 -6.12 11.23
C ILE A 68 -4.69 -6.18 10.96
N SER A 69 -5.44 -5.38 11.72
CA SER A 69 -6.88 -5.25 11.52
C SER A 69 -7.22 -4.25 10.40
N VAL A 70 -7.68 -4.79 9.26
CA VAL A 70 -8.22 -4.02 8.14
C VAL A 70 -9.60 -4.56 7.81
N SER A 71 -10.66 -3.76 8.00
CA SER A 71 -12.03 -4.24 7.72
C SER A 71 -12.28 -4.44 6.23
N ALA A 72 -13.18 -5.38 5.89
CA ALA A 72 -13.62 -5.61 4.52
C ALA A 72 -14.14 -4.34 3.82
N MET A 73 -14.83 -3.46 4.56
CA MET A 73 -15.26 -2.15 4.08
C MET A 73 -14.08 -1.24 3.76
N THR A 74 -13.03 -1.24 4.59
CA THR A 74 -11.80 -0.47 4.33
C THR A 74 -11.13 -0.96 3.05
N ILE A 75 -11.00 -2.29 2.87
CA ILE A 75 -10.46 -2.88 1.64
C ILE A 75 -11.29 -2.46 0.42
N SER A 76 -12.62 -2.55 0.49
CA SER A 76 -13.52 -2.10 -0.59
C SER A 76 -13.38 -0.60 -0.92
N ARG A 77 -13.10 0.25 0.07
CA ARG A 77 -12.84 1.67 -0.16
C ARG A 77 -11.50 1.87 -0.86
N VAL A 78 -10.45 1.17 -0.45
CA VAL A 78 -9.12 1.21 -1.09
C VAL A 78 -9.19 0.77 -2.54
N GLU A 79 -9.93 -0.30 -2.83
CA GLU A 79 -10.13 -0.78 -4.21
C GLU A 79 -10.78 0.28 -5.11
N ARG A 80 -11.54 1.22 -4.52
CA ARG A 80 -12.14 2.37 -5.21
C ARG A 80 -11.26 3.61 -5.20
N GLY A 81 -10.00 3.49 -4.79
CA GLY A 81 -9.02 4.58 -4.75
C GLY A 81 -9.09 5.47 -3.52
N ASN A 82 -9.69 5.01 -2.41
CA ASN A 82 -9.62 5.74 -1.14
C ASN A 82 -8.26 5.52 -0.46
N VAL A 83 -7.79 6.58 0.19
CA VAL A 83 -6.55 6.56 0.98
C VAL A 83 -6.79 5.82 2.30
N ILE A 84 -5.77 5.07 2.74
CA ILE A 84 -5.70 4.43 4.06
C ILE A 84 -4.33 4.68 4.68
N SER A 85 -4.18 4.31 5.94
CA SER A 85 -2.89 4.39 6.63
C SER A 85 -1.84 3.50 5.96
N SER A 86 -0.60 3.98 5.94
CA SER A 86 0.51 3.35 5.20
C SER A 86 0.78 1.92 5.65
N ASP A 87 0.71 1.65 6.95
CA ASP A 87 0.87 0.30 7.55
C ASP A 87 -0.12 -0.72 6.95
N LYS A 88 -1.40 -0.35 6.83
CA LYS A 88 -2.44 -1.19 6.25
C LYS A 88 -2.24 -1.38 4.75
N LEU A 89 -1.81 -0.32 4.05
CA LEU A 89 -1.51 -0.40 2.63
C LEU A 89 -0.34 -1.35 2.35
N PHE A 90 0.73 -1.26 3.15
CA PHE A 90 1.86 -2.18 3.05
C PHE A 90 1.46 -3.63 3.34
N ALA A 91 0.60 -3.86 4.33
CA ALA A 91 0.13 -5.21 4.63
C ALA A 91 -0.63 -5.81 3.45
N ILE A 92 -1.57 -5.05 2.86
CA ILE A 92 -2.33 -5.45 1.68
C ILE A 92 -1.40 -5.72 0.50
N ALA A 93 -0.49 -4.77 0.20
CA ALA A 93 0.41 -4.88 -0.93
C ALA A 93 1.39 -6.05 -0.77
N SER A 94 1.94 -6.26 0.44
CA SER A 94 2.82 -7.39 0.74
C SER A 94 2.09 -8.72 0.59
N PHE A 95 0.87 -8.84 1.12
CA PHE A 95 0.07 -10.06 0.99
C PHE A 95 -0.25 -10.40 -0.47
N LEU A 96 -0.57 -9.38 -1.28
CA LEU A 96 -0.95 -9.53 -2.69
C LEU A 96 0.24 -9.48 -3.66
N GLU A 97 1.48 -9.41 -3.15
CA GLU A 97 2.71 -9.31 -3.93
C GLU A 97 2.66 -8.14 -4.94
N ILE A 98 2.26 -6.97 -4.45
CA ILE A 98 2.21 -5.71 -5.20
C ILE A 98 3.46 -4.90 -4.88
N ASN A 99 4.22 -4.55 -5.91
CA ASN A 99 5.37 -3.67 -5.77
C ASN A 99 4.94 -2.20 -5.79
N LEU A 100 4.84 -1.59 -4.62
CA LEU A 100 4.40 -0.19 -4.50
C LEU A 100 5.32 0.81 -5.20
N THR A 101 6.58 0.48 -5.49
CA THR A 101 7.50 1.41 -6.18
C THR A 101 7.10 1.65 -7.64
N GLU A 102 6.41 0.71 -8.28
CA GLU A 102 5.92 0.85 -9.67
C GLU A 102 4.91 1.99 -9.81
N PHE A 103 4.22 2.32 -8.71
CA PHE A 103 3.27 3.41 -8.63
C PHE A 103 3.94 4.74 -8.26
N THR A 104 5.22 4.71 -7.84
CA THR A 104 6.01 5.91 -7.55
C THR A 104 6.72 6.46 -8.80
N SER A 105 7.04 5.60 -9.77
CA SER A 105 7.59 6.01 -11.08
C SER A 105 6.61 6.83 -11.92
N SER A 106 5.33 6.83 -11.55
CA SER A 106 4.33 7.68 -12.18
C SER A 106 4.55 9.15 -11.80
N PHE A 107 5.11 9.47 -10.63
CA PHE A 107 5.34 10.86 -10.25
C PHE A 107 6.47 11.47 -11.10
N PRO A 108 6.30 12.68 -11.68
CA PRO A 108 7.37 13.38 -12.35
C PRO A 108 8.44 13.61 -11.30
N THR A 109 9.63 13.08 -11.54
CA THR A 109 10.80 13.48 -10.78
C THR A 109 11.05 14.92 -11.15
N VAL A 110 10.74 15.84 -10.23
CA VAL A 110 11.16 17.23 -10.34
C VAL A 110 12.68 17.19 -10.44
N LYS A 111 13.21 17.55 -11.61
CA LYS A 111 14.65 17.75 -11.82
C LYS A 111 15.08 19.06 -11.19
#